data_AF-A0A942Q9C4-F1
#
_entry.id   AF-A0A942Q9C4-F1
#
_cell.length_a   1.000
_cell.length_b   1.000
_cell.length_c   1.000
_cell.angle_alpha   90.00
_cell.angle_beta   90.00
_cell.angle_gamma   90.00
#
_symmetry.space_group_name_H-M   'P 1'
#
loop_
_entity.id
_entity.type
_entity.pdbx_description
1 polymer ?
#
loop_
_entity_poly.entity_id
_entity_poly.type
_entity_poly.pdbx_seq_one_letter_code
_entity_poly.pdbx_strand_id
1 'polypeptide(L)'
;HIQATIATDPKAKWVFIADQLNTHKSASWVKCVTELCGIETPLGEKGQSGILENMTSRVDFLRCAEHRIRFVYTLKHCSWLNQVEIGFGILSRRLLKRGSFPSIEVMNQRIQAFIAFFNDTLAKPFRWTYIGKPLLV
;
A
#
# COMPACT_ATOMS: atom_id res chain seq x y z
N HIS A 1 6.74 7.91 0.23
CA HIS A 1 6.16 7.25 -0.97
C HIS A 1 4.72 7.69 -1.22
N ILE A 2 3.74 7.37 -0.35
CA ILE A 2 2.32 7.70 -0.61
C ILE A 2 2.07 9.19 -0.91
N GLN A 3 2.63 10.10 -0.10
CA GLN A 3 2.52 11.54 -0.35
C GLN A 3 3.11 11.94 -1.72
N ALA A 4 4.24 11.36 -2.12
CA ALA A 4 4.85 11.60 -3.43
C ALA A 4 3.98 11.07 -4.57
N THR A 5 3.33 9.92 -4.39
CA THR A 5 2.35 9.38 -5.34
C THR A 5 1.15 10.33 -5.47
N ILE A 6 0.61 10.81 -4.36
CA ILE A 6 -0.51 11.79 -4.40
C ILE A 6 -0.07 13.09 -5.08
N ALA A 7 1.18 13.52 -4.87
CA ALA A 7 1.71 14.73 -5.48
C ALA A 7 1.80 14.66 -7.02
N THR A 8 1.80 13.46 -7.62
CA THR A 8 1.77 13.33 -9.09
C THR A 8 0.43 13.77 -9.67
N ASP A 9 -0.66 13.63 -8.91
CA ASP A 9 -1.97 14.19 -9.23
C ASP A 9 -2.71 14.60 -7.93
N PRO A 10 -2.52 15.86 -7.49
CA PRO A 10 -3.08 16.34 -6.24
C PRO A 10 -4.62 16.41 -6.24
N LYS A 11 -5.26 16.43 -7.41
CA LYS A 11 -6.72 16.57 -7.54
C LYS A 11 -7.42 15.24 -7.78
N ALA A 12 -6.69 14.21 -8.23
CA ALA A 12 -7.22 12.88 -8.40
C ALA A 12 -7.77 12.28 -7.10
N LYS A 13 -8.72 11.35 -7.28
CA LYS A 13 -9.14 10.43 -6.23
C LYS A 13 -8.14 9.29 -6.14
N TRP A 14 -7.68 9.00 -4.94
CA TRP A 14 -6.70 7.96 -4.66
C TRP A 14 -7.30 6.87 -3.78
N VAL A 15 -7.18 5.62 -4.22
CA VAL A 15 -7.55 4.44 -3.45
C VAL A 15 -6.30 3.62 -3.18
N PHE A 16 -5.85 3.60 -1.93
CA PHE A 16 -4.68 2.82 -1.52
C PHE A 16 -5.14 1.47 -0.95
N ILE A 17 -4.54 0.38 -1.45
CA ILE A 17 -4.71 -0.95 -0.87
C ILE A 17 -3.56 -1.18 0.11
N ALA A 18 -3.88 -1.43 1.37
CA ALA A 18 -2.90 -1.61 2.44
C ALA A 18 -3.21 -2.85 3.28
N ASP A 19 -2.18 -3.39 3.92
CA ASP A 19 -2.36 -4.44 4.92
C ASP A 19 -2.84 -3.86 6.27
N GLN A 20 -2.96 -4.71 7.29
CA GLN A 20 -3.47 -4.32 8.59
C GLN A 20 -2.40 -3.74 9.54
N LEU A 21 -1.20 -3.37 9.07
CA LEU A 21 -0.16 -2.79 9.91
C LEU A 21 -0.60 -1.46 10.54
N ASN A 22 -0.17 -1.23 11.78
CA ASN A 22 -0.56 -0.03 12.54
C ASN A 22 -0.03 1.27 11.92
N THR A 23 1.08 1.20 11.20
CA THR A 23 1.65 2.33 10.46
C THR A 23 0.67 2.91 9.44
N HIS A 24 -0.08 2.05 8.75
CA HIS A 24 -1.09 2.42 7.76
C HIS A 24 -2.39 2.98 8.37
N LYS A 25 -2.49 3.02 9.69
CA LYS A 25 -3.66 3.42 10.48
C LYS A 25 -3.31 4.44 11.56
N SER A 26 -2.14 5.06 11.41
CA SER A 26 -1.57 5.94 12.40
C SER A 26 -2.33 7.27 12.47
N ALA A 27 -2.30 7.91 13.63
CA ALA A 27 -2.90 9.23 13.82
C ALA A 27 -2.25 10.30 12.92
N SER A 28 -0.94 10.20 12.67
CA SER A 28 -0.23 11.05 11.71
C SER A 28 -0.79 10.90 10.31
N TRP A 29 -1.23 9.70 9.94
CA TRP A 29 -1.79 9.45 8.63
C TRP A 29 -3.20 10.01 8.46
N VAL A 30 -4.05 9.90 9.49
CA VAL A 30 -5.33 10.62 9.54
C VAL A 30 -5.12 12.11 9.31
N LYS A 31 -4.22 12.75 10.08
CA LYS A 31 -3.91 14.18 9.94
C LYS A 31 -3.46 14.55 8.52
N CYS A 32 -2.59 13.73 7.92
CA CYS A 32 -2.12 13.96 6.56
C CYS A 32 -3.26 13.86 5.52
N VAL A 33 -4.15 12.88 5.65
CA VAL A 33 -5.32 12.75 4.77
C VAL A 33 -6.28 13.93 4.95
N THR A 34 -6.50 14.38 6.18
CA THR A 34 -7.30 15.58 6.48
C THR A 34 -6.75 16.81 5.77
N GLU A 35 -5.46 17.08 5.90
CA GLU A 35 -4.79 18.21 5.25
C GLU A 35 -4.87 18.10 3.72
N LEU A 36 -4.49 16.95 3.16
CA LEU A 36 -4.50 16.76 1.71
C LEU A 36 -5.90 16.82 1.10
N CYS A 37 -6.92 16.37 1.82
CA CYS A 37 -8.31 16.43 1.37
C CYS A 37 -9.01 17.76 1.69
N GLY A 38 -8.39 18.66 2.47
CA GLY A 38 -9.03 19.89 2.93
C GLY A 38 -10.24 19.63 3.84
N ILE A 39 -10.16 18.60 4.70
CA ILE A 39 -11.24 18.24 5.62
C ILE A 39 -11.12 19.09 6.89
N GLU A 40 -12.18 19.82 7.25
CA GLU A 40 -12.17 20.73 8.42
C GLU A 40 -12.66 20.06 9.71
N THR A 41 -13.05 18.79 9.66
CA THR A 41 -13.63 18.06 10.79
C THR A 41 -12.67 17.99 11.99
N PRO A 42 -13.13 18.29 13.22
CA PRO A 42 -12.34 18.12 14.43
C PRO A 42 -11.87 16.67 14.61
N LEU A 43 -10.56 16.46 14.67
CA LEU A 43 -9.99 15.12 14.77
C LEU A 43 -9.96 14.57 16.20
N GLY A 44 -10.04 15.43 17.21
CA GLY A 44 -9.88 15.08 18.62
C GLY A 44 -8.42 14.83 19.03
N GLU A 45 -8.22 14.29 20.22
CA GLU A 45 -6.90 14.03 20.80
C GLU A 45 -6.52 12.56 20.74
N LYS A 46 -5.28 12.28 20.31
CA LYS A 46 -4.79 10.91 20.14
C LYS A 46 -4.83 10.16 21.46
N GLY A 47 -5.55 9.03 21.48
CA GLY A 47 -5.69 8.20 22.68
C GLY A 47 -6.75 8.68 23.67
N GLN A 48 -7.42 9.80 23.40
CA GLN A 48 -8.35 10.42 24.34
C GLN A 48 -9.74 10.65 23.75
N SER A 49 -9.84 11.20 22.54
CA SER A 49 -11.14 11.60 21.98
C SER A 49 -11.17 11.65 20.44
N GLY A 50 -12.37 11.49 19.88
CA GLY A 50 -12.65 11.69 18.46
C GLY A 50 -12.02 10.66 17.53
N ILE A 51 -11.73 11.10 16.30
CA ILE A 51 -11.16 10.25 15.25
C ILE A 51 -9.77 9.74 15.64
N LEU A 52 -8.99 10.51 16.40
CA LEU A 52 -7.65 10.11 16.81
C LEU A 52 -7.63 9.22 18.05
N GLU A 53 -8.76 9.03 18.74
CA GLU A 53 -8.86 8.27 19.99
C GLU A 53 -8.23 6.88 19.85
N ASN A 54 -8.77 6.02 18.99
CA ASN A 54 -8.35 4.63 18.90
C ASN A 54 -8.16 4.19 17.44
N MET A 55 -7.66 2.97 17.24
CA MET A 55 -7.33 2.50 15.89
C MET A 55 -8.56 2.23 15.03
N THR A 56 -9.69 1.87 15.65
CA THR A 56 -10.95 1.61 14.95
C THR A 56 -11.45 2.90 14.32
N SER A 57 -11.56 3.99 15.10
CA SER A 57 -12.03 5.28 14.59
C SER A 57 -11.13 5.85 13.50
N ARG A 58 -9.80 5.67 13.62
CA ARG A 58 -8.85 6.05 12.56
C ARG A 58 -9.03 5.24 11.29
N VAL A 59 -9.24 3.93 11.39
CA VAL A 59 -9.48 3.06 10.23
C VAL A 59 -10.78 3.42 9.53
N ASP A 60 -11.84 3.69 10.28
CA ASP A 60 -13.14 4.06 9.72
C ASP A 60 -13.04 5.40 8.97
N PHE A 61 -12.36 6.39 9.55
CA PHE A 61 -12.04 7.64 8.86
C PHE A 61 -11.23 7.42 7.58
N LEU A 62 -10.18 6.60 7.64
CA LEU A 62 -9.32 6.34 6.46
C LEU A 62 -10.04 5.52 5.38
N ARG A 63 -11.10 4.78 5.72
CA ARG A 63 -11.93 3.99 4.78
C ARG A 63 -13.05 4.77 4.11
N CYS A 64 -13.43 5.91 4.68
CA CYS A 64 -14.54 6.75 4.23
C CYS A 64 -14.48 6.98 2.70
N ALA A 65 -15.56 6.64 2.00
CA ALA A 65 -15.62 6.63 0.54
C ALA A 65 -15.77 8.05 -0.04
N GLU A 66 -16.24 8.97 0.80
CA GLU A 66 -16.45 10.38 0.51
C GLU A 66 -15.12 11.14 0.46
N HIS A 67 -14.09 10.64 1.15
CA HIS A 67 -12.76 11.23 1.09
C HIS A 67 -12.12 11.03 -0.28
N ARG A 68 -11.45 12.08 -0.76
CA ARG A 68 -10.67 12.03 -2.00
C ARG A 68 -9.54 10.99 -1.92
N ILE A 69 -8.96 10.82 -0.75
CA ILE A 69 -7.93 9.81 -0.46
C ILE A 69 -8.52 8.82 0.54
N ARG A 70 -8.61 7.54 0.15
CA ARG A 70 -9.13 6.48 1.02
C ARG A 70 -8.29 5.20 0.97
N PHE A 71 -8.42 4.41 2.02
CA PHE A 71 -7.71 3.16 2.23
C PHE A 71 -8.67 1.98 2.20
N VAL A 72 -8.29 0.96 1.43
CA VAL A 72 -8.90 -0.37 1.46
C VAL A 72 -7.92 -1.29 2.16
N TYR A 73 -8.28 -1.74 3.36
CA TYR A 73 -7.44 -2.65 4.13
C TYR A 73 -7.80 -4.10 3.80
N THR A 74 -6.79 -4.94 3.56
CA THR A 74 -6.98 -6.39 3.42
C THR A 74 -7.53 -6.98 4.71
N LEU A 75 -8.09 -8.20 4.64
CA LEU A 75 -8.51 -8.93 5.84
C LEU A 75 -7.31 -9.15 6.78
N LYS A 76 -7.60 -9.30 8.08
CA LYS A 76 -6.58 -9.65 9.08
C LYS A 76 -5.92 -10.97 8.66
N HIS A 77 -4.59 -11.01 8.76
CA HIS A 77 -3.77 -12.15 8.34
C HIS A 77 -3.87 -12.49 6.84
N CYS A 78 -4.38 -11.59 6.01
CA CYS A 78 -4.46 -11.75 4.56
C CYS A 78 -3.64 -10.70 3.81
N SER A 79 -2.43 -10.38 4.30
CA SER A 79 -1.50 -9.52 3.56
C SER A 79 -1.14 -10.09 2.19
N TRP A 80 -1.19 -11.42 2.04
CA TRP A 80 -1.00 -12.12 0.76
C TRP A 80 -2.02 -11.73 -0.33
N LEU A 81 -3.16 -11.13 0.04
CA LEU A 81 -4.10 -10.54 -0.94
C LEU A 81 -3.59 -9.21 -1.50
N ASN A 82 -2.60 -8.57 -0.89
CA ASN A 82 -2.03 -7.34 -1.43
C ASN A 82 -1.23 -7.65 -2.70
N GLN A 83 -1.53 -6.96 -3.80
CA GLN A 83 -0.88 -7.18 -5.10
C GLN A 83 0.63 -6.97 -5.06
N VAL A 84 1.11 -6.15 -4.12
CA VAL A 84 2.55 -5.95 -3.93
C VAL A 84 3.28 -7.26 -3.63
N GLU A 85 2.63 -8.21 -2.94
CA GLU A 85 3.19 -9.52 -2.62
C GLU A 85 3.37 -10.38 -3.88
N ILE A 86 2.48 -10.24 -4.88
CA ILE A 86 2.64 -10.89 -6.18
C ILE A 86 3.88 -10.34 -6.88
N GLY A 87 4.05 -9.01 -6.87
CA GLY A 87 5.24 -8.34 -7.42
C GLY A 87 6.53 -8.82 -6.76
N PHE A 88 6.58 -8.85 -5.42
CA PHE A 88 7.73 -9.37 -4.68
C PHE A 88 7.96 -10.86 -4.95
N GLY A 89 6.91 -11.65 -5.09
CA GLY A 89 7.02 -13.05 -5.49
C GLY A 89 7.65 -13.23 -6.88
N ILE A 90 7.30 -12.38 -7.85
CA ILE A 90 7.89 -12.40 -9.19
C ILE A 90 9.37 -11.98 -9.13
N LEU A 91 9.68 -10.88 -8.44
CA LEU A 91 11.06 -10.41 -8.23
C LEU A 91 11.92 -11.52 -7.59
N SER A 92 11.42 -12.13 -6.52
CA SER A 92 12.11 -13.19 -5.81
C SER A 92 12.37 -14.39 -6.71
N ARG A 93 11.35 -14.89 -7.44
CA ARG A 93 11.51 -16.05 -8.32
C ARG A 93 12.43 -15.80 -9.52
N ARG A 94 12.37 -14.61 -10.12
CA ARG A 94 13.07 -14.30 -11.38
C ARG A 94 14.47 -13.74 -11.18
N LEU A 95 14.69 -12.94 -10.13
CA LEU A 95 15.97 -12.27 -9.89
C LEU A 95 16.71 -12.84 -8.68
N LEU A 96 16.06 -12.97 -7.52
CA LEU A 96 16.76 -13.21 -6.26
C LEU A 96 17.10 -14.69 -6.05
N LYS A 97 16.15 -15.62 -6.27
CA LYS A 97 16.29 -17.05 -5.95
C LYS A 97 17.47 -17.73 -6.66
N ARG A 98 17.87 -17.23 -7.82
CA ARG A 98 18.98 -17.74 -8.63
C ARG A 98 20.08 -16.71 -8.85
N GLY A 99 19.97 -15.55 -8.20
CA GLY A 99 20.92 -14.46 -8.35
C GLY A 99 22.15 -14.69 -7.48
N SER A 100 23.33 -14.62 -8.09
CA SER A 100 24.58 -14.40 -7.36
C SER A 100 25.00 -12.94 -7.56
N PHE A 101 25.27 -12.25 -6.45
CA PHE A 101 25.61 -10.83 -6.42
C PHE A 101 26.94 -10.65 -5.70
N PRO A 102 27.95 -10.06 -6.35
CA PRO A 102 29.27 -9.87 -5.75
C PRO A 102 29.28 -8.74 -4.69
N SER A 103 28.29 -7.86 -4.69
CA SER A 103 28.11 -6.83 -3.66
C SER A 103 26.65 -6.37 -3.54
N ILE A 104 26.34 -5.62 -2.48
CA ILE A 104 25.01 -5.04 -2.23
C ILE A 104 24.69 -3.98 -3.31
N GLU A 105 25.68 -3.21 -3.76
CA GLU A 105 25.52 -2.22 -4.82
C GLU A 105 25.09 -2.87 -6.13
N VAL A 106 25.73 -3.98 -6.52
CA VAL A 106 25.37 -4.73 -7.73
C VAL A 106 23.97 -5.35 -7.59
N MET A 107 23.62 -5.84 -6.40
CA MET A 107 22.26 -6.32 -6.13
C MET A 107 21.23 -5.21 -6.30
N ASN A 108 21.47 -4.02 -5.73
CA ASN A 108 20.59 -2.87 -5.85
C ASN A 108 20.42 -2.43 -7.31
N GLN A 109 21.52 -2.32 -8.07
CA GLN A 109 21.46 -1.98 -9.49
C GLN A 109 20.62 -2.98 -10.28
N ARG A 110 20.80 -4.28 -10.03
CA ARG A 110 20.02 -5.33 -10.70
C ARG A 110 18.54 -5.31 -10.32
N ILE A 111 18.20 -5.01 -9.06
CA ILE A 111 16.81 -4.84 -8.62
C ILE A 111 16.19 -3.65 -9.35
N GLN A 112 16.87 -2.50 -9.41
CA GLN A 112 16.36 -1.32 -10.11
C GLN A 112 16.18 -1.57 -11.62
N ALA A 113 17.15 -2.22 -12.26
CA ALA A 113 17.06 -2.59 -13.67
C ALA A 113 15.89 -3.56 -13.93
N PHE A 114 15.68 -4.53 -13.02
CA PHE A 114 14.53 -5.45 -13.11
C PHE A 114 13.21 -4.70 -12.97
N ILE A 115 13.09 -3.76 -12.03
CA ILE A 115 11.87 -2.95 -11.83
C ILE A 115 11.58 -2.13 -13.09
N ALA A 116 12.60 -1.45 -13.65
CA ALA A 116 12.46 -0.67 -14.87
C ALA A 116 11.99 -1.55 -16.05
N PHE A 117 12.66 -2.68 -16.28
CA PHE A 117 12.27 -3.64 -17.32
C PHE A 117 10.86 -4.19 -17.10
N PHE A 118 10.51 -4.56 -15.87
CA PHE A 118 9.20 -5.09 -15.55
C PHE A 118 8.10 -4.07 -15.85
N ASN A 119 8.30 -2.81 -15.44
CA ASN A 119 7.35 -1.72 -15.67
C ASN A 119 7.15 -1.42 -17.17
N ASP A 120 8.22 -1.47 -17.96
CA ASP A 120 8.18 -1.17 -19.39
C ASP A 120 7.57 -2.32 -20.21
N THR A 121 7.89 -3.57 -19.88
CA THR A 121 7.63 -4.71 -20.79
C THR A 121 6.62 -5.73 -20.26
N LEU A 122 6.49 -5.89 -18.95
CA LEU A 122 5.72 -6.97 -18.32
C LEU A 122 4.53 -6.49 -17.49
N ALA A 123 4.50 -5.20 -17.13
CA ALA A 123 3.45 -4.63 -16.30
C ALA A 123 2.11 -4.74 -17.02
N LYS A 124 1.24 -5.55 -16.42
CA LYS A 124 -0.13 -5.78 -16.87
C LYS A 124 -1.01 -5.83 -15.63
N PRO A 125 -2.26 -5.35 -15.70
CA PRO A 125 -3.20 -5.51 -14.60
C PRO A 125 -3.29 -6.99 -14.19
N PHE A 126 -3.08 -7.28 -12.90
CA PHE A 126 -3.24 -8.64 -12.39
C PHE A 126 -4.72 -9.03 -12.48
N ARG A 127 -5.02 -10.11 -13.21
CA ARG A 127 -6.36 -10.70 -13.20
C ARG A 127 -6.59 -11.40 -11.87
N TRP A 128 -7.41 -10.80 -11.02
CA TRP A 128 -7.77 -11.39 -9.74
C TRP A 128 -8.75 -12.54 -9.93
N THR A 129 -8.38 -13.71 -9.42
CA THR A 129 -9.29 -14.84 -9.28
C THR A 129 -9.36 -15.21 -7.81
N TYR A 130 -10.45 -14.84 -7.15
CA TYR A 130 -10.75 -15.32 -5.80
C TYR A 130 -11.62 -16.57 -5.92
N ILE A 131 -11.00 -17.72 -6.18
CA ILE A 131 -11.71 -19.01 -6.20
C ILE A 131 -11.47 -19.78 -4.90
N GLY A 132 -10.64 -19.26 -3.98
CA GLY A 132 -10.34 -19.93 -2.71
C GLY A 132 -9.76 -21.34 -2.86
N LYS A 133 -9.42 -21.78 -4.07
CA LYS A 133 -8.81 -23.07 -4.35
C LYS A 133 -7.30 -22.92 -4.18
N PRO A 134 -6.68 -23.62 -3.22
CA PRO A 134 -5.23 -23.77 -3.21
C PRO A 134 -4.78 -24.26 -4.57
N LEU A 135 -3.60 -23.83 -5.03
CA LEU A 135 -2.91 -24.52 -6.12
C LEU A 135 -2.65 -25.95 -5.63
N LEU A 136 -3.43 -26.90 -6.13
CA LEU A 136 -3.15 -28.32 -5.96
C LEU A 136 -1.93 -28.63 -6.83
N VAL A 137 -0.91 -29.22 -6.20
CA VAL A 137 0.33 -29.70 -6.83
C VAL A 137 0.02 -30.90 -7.71
#